data_AF-A0A7X8V852-F1
#
_entry.id   AF-A0A7X8V852-F1
#
_cell.length_a   1.000
_cell.length_b   1.000
_cell.length_c   1.000
_cell.angle_alpha   90.00
_cell.angle_beta   90.00
_cell.angle_gamma   90.00
#
_symmetry.space_group_name_H-M   'P 1'
#
loop_
_entity.id
_entity.type
_entity.pdbx_description
1 polymer ?
#
loop_
_entity_poly.entity_id
_entity_poly.type
_entity_poly.pdbx_seq_one_letter_code
_entity_poly.pdbx_strand_id
1 'polypeptide(L)'
;MSQTDLLIGELDETLLRSKVYQGYFKQRVKSIRSLKSASAGDVRNYEINSRLVEEFSVWSLDSTIFYLQQNINLGRRRGDAVMVGSSEIRLAKAYVMAGYHAEAGEILRSYSSKPLPEALKPLYFDAMHTLSGELTAYARTTGIWSQRLQERDYWRDSLLAYTEEGSYEWFKLMREEAYSRNDDSLTLSLTEKMLAIAPQNSKEYAEACFLRSYSASDQDERIEWLCRSAMADAMCAIRDYAALIDLSVILFERGDVNRSFHYMADHCMPDAIAFGGKLRPWQIVRFFPEVEKAYEAESNLHNRRQIVLTIVISALLVLLALVLVALIIRQKALDRARRCLEQSYRELKESDNVKQTYIAGFLEHLSENINTSRQYKNHVRKFLRMGYIKDLEEEIDELPPIEEDIEGFYKIFDETFINLYPGFVEKFNALLLPEEAITPKAGYLLTPELRVFALIKLGISDSSRIASLLHYSSNTIYNYRAKIKNKAIGDRDSFEDAVKSIN
;
A
#
# COMPACT_ATOMS: atom_id res chain seq x y z
N MET A 1 -4.68 -25.02 -18.02
CA MET A 1 -5.59 -24.20 -18.84
C MET A 1 -6.36 -25.14 -19.73
N SER A 2 -7.69 -25.05 -19.71
CA SER A 2 -8.53 -25.80 -20.64
C SER A 2 -8.36 -25.26 -22.07
N GLN A 3 -8.76 -26.04 -23.07
CA GLN A 3 -8.80 -25.59 -24.47
C GLN A 3 -9.72 -24.36 -24.63
N THR A 4 -10.82 -24.32 -23.86
CA THR A 4 -11.74 -23.20 -23.78
C THR A 4 -11.08 -21.95 -23.24
N ASP A 5 -10.26 -22.05 -22.18
CA ASP A 5 -9.55 -20.89 -21.60
C ASP A 5 -8.54 -20.28 -22.59
N LEU A 6 -7.87 -21.13 -23.38
CA LEU A 6 -6.96 -20.69 -24.43
C LEU A 6 -7.70 -19.90 -25.51
N LEU A 7 -8.84 -20.41 -25.97
CA LEU A 7 -9.64 -19.75 -27.00
C LEU A 7 -10.27 -18.45 -26.52
N ILE A 8 -10.71 -18.37 -25.26
CA ILE A 8 -11.15 -17.10 -24.65
C ILE A 8 -9.97 -16.10 -24.63
N GLY A 9 -8.75 -16.56 -24.32
CA GLY A 9 -7.56 -15.71 -24.41
C GLY A 9 -7.27 -15.22 -25.85
N GLU A 10 -7.50 -16.05 -26.87
CA GLU A 10 -7.40 -15.62 -28.28
C GLU A 10 -8.47 -14.60 -28.67
N LEU A 11 -9.69 -14.74 -28.12
CA LEU A 11 -10.75 -13.75 -28.27
C LEU A 11 -10.36 -12.43 -27.61
N ASP A 12 -9.81 -12.45 -26.38
CA ASP A 12 -9.31 -11.27 -25.68
C ASP A 12 -8.31 -10.50 -26.56
N GLU A 13 -7.31 -11.21 -27.11
CA GLU A 13 -6.32 -10.63 -28.03
C GLU A 13 -6.93 -10.08 -29.32
N THR A 14 -7.95 -10.75 -29.86
CA THR A 14 -8.66 -10.31 -31.07
C THR A 14 -9.44 -9.01 -30.81
N LEU A 15 -10.13 -8.93 -29.66
CA LEU A 15 -10.88 -7.74 -29.25
C LEU A 15 -9.95 -6.54 -28.97
N LEU A 16 -8.77 -6.76 -28.39
CA LEU A 16 -7.74 -5.73 -28.23
C LEU A 16 -7.26 -5.16 -29.59
N ARG A 17 -7.29 -5.97 -30.65
CA ARG A 17 -6.94 -5.57 -32.02
C ARG A 17 -8.11 -4.99 -32.82
N SER A 18 -9.30 -4.86 -32.23
CA SER A 18 -10.51 -4.31 -32.88
C SER A 18 -10.24 -3.07 -33.73
N LYS A 19 -9.50 -2.08 -33.20
CA LYS A 19 -9.16 -0.83 -33.93
C LYS A 19 -8.43 -1.08 -35.25
N VAL A 20 -7.64 -2.15 -35.36
CA VAL A 20 -6.93 -2.52 -36.60
C VAL A 20 -7.94 -3.00 -37.65
N TYR A 21 -8.85 -3.90 -37.27
CA TYR A 21 -9.89 -4.42 -38.16
C TYR A 21 -10.85 -3.32 -38.62
N GLN A 22 -11.23 -2.42 -37.71
CA GLN A 22 -11.97 -1.21 -38.04
C GLN A 22 -11.22 -0.30 -39.03
N GLY A 23 -9.88 -0.29 -38.99
CA GLY A 23 -9.03 0.39 -39.96
C GLY A 23 -9.15 -0.21 -41.37
N TYR A 24 -9.14 -1.54 -41.49
CA TYR A 24 -9.33 -2.23 -42.77
C TYR A 24 -10.71 -1.96 -43.36
N PHE A 25 -11.76 -1.97 -42.54
CA PHE A 25 -13.11 -1.57 -42.96
C PHE A 25 -13.12 -0.15 -43.54
N LYS A 26 -12.55 0.83 -42.80
CA LYS A 26 -12.48 2.23 -43.26
C LYS A 26 -11.73 2.37 -44.58
N GLN A 27 -10.65 1.62 -44.77
CA GLN A 27 -9.89 1.61 -46.02
C GLN A 27 -10.72 1.04 -47.18
N ARG A 28 -11.39 -0.10 -46.97
CA ARG A 28 -12.25 -0.73 -47.99
C ARG A 28 -13.39 0.19 -48.42
N VAL A 29 -14.10 0.78 -47.46
CA VAL A 29 -15.16 1.78 -47.73
C VAL A 29 -14.62 2.99 -48.49
N LYS A 30 -13.44 3.49 -48.11
CA LYS A 30 -12.80 4.61 -48.82
C LYS A 30 -12.50 4.26 -50.28
N SER A 31 -12.00 3.05 -50.53
CA SER A 31 -11.76 2.55 -51.90
C SER A 31 -13.05 2.37 -52.70
N ILE A 32 -14.15 1.95 -52.10
CA ILE A 32 -15.44 1.86 -52.79
C ILE A 32 -15.97 3.26 -53.10
N ARG A 33 -15.86 4.20 -52.15
CA ARG A 33 -16.29 5.59 -52.34
C ARG A 33 -15.51 6.31 -53.43
N SER A 34 -14.22 6.04 -53.62
CA SER A 34 -13.42 6.69 -54.66
C SER A 34 -13.83 6.28 -56.09
N LEU A 35 -14.58 5.18 -56.24
CA LEU A 35 -15.16 4.79 -57.53
C LEU A 35 -16.33 5.69 -57.96
N LYS A 36 -16.86 6.52 -57.04
CA LYS A 36 -17.99 7.40 -57.29
C LYS A 36 -17.51 8.65 -58.04
N SER A 37 -18.06 8.89 -59.22
CA SER A 37 -17.82 10.13 -59.98
C SER A 37 -19.14 10.69 -60.54
N ALA A 38 -19.21 12.00 -60.73
CA ALA A 38 -20.36 12.63 -61.41
C ALA A 38 -20.53 12.11 -62.85
N SER A 39 -19.44 11.63 -63.47
CA SER A 39 -19.42 11.03 -64.81
C SER A 39 -19.83 9.56 -64.86
N ALA A 40 -19.97 8.87 -63.71
CA ALA A 40 -20.24 7.43 -63.66
C ALA A 40 -21.65 7.04 -64.14
N GLY A 41 -22.59 8.00 -64.14
CA GLY A 41 -24.01 7.76 -64.46
C GLY A 41 -24.81 7.18 -63.29
N ASP A 42 -26.14 7.33 -63.34
CA ASP A 42 -27.04 6.96 -62.22
C ASP A 42 -27.01 5.46 -61.89
N VAL A 43 -26.92 4.57 -62.88
CA VAL A 43 -26.89 3.10 -62.67
C VAL A 43 -25.62 2.67 -61.92
N ARG A 44 -24.45 3.14 -62.37
CA ARG A 44 -23.18 2.83 -61.70
C ARG A 44 -23.12 3.41 -60.30
N ASN A 45 -23.67 4.62 -60.10
CA ASN A 45 -23.79 5.20 -58.76
C ASN A 45 -24.72 4.39 -57.86
N TYR A 46 -25.80 3.82 -58.40
CA TYR A 46 -26.70 2.92 -57.68
C TYR A 46 -25.99 1.64 -57.23
N GLU A 47 -25.20 1.02 -58.12
CA GLU A 47 -24.40 -0.17 -57.82
C GLU A 47 -23.32 0.11 -56.75
N ILE A 48 -22.59 1.21 -56.88
CA ILE A 48 -21.57 1.63 -55.91
C ILE A 48 -22.21 1.87 -54.53
N ASN A 49 -23.33 2.59 -54.50
CA ASN A 49 -24.08 2.81 -53.26
C ASN A 49 -24.59 1.48 -52.68
N SER A 50 -25.03 0.53 -53.51
CA SER A 50 -25.49 -0.80 -53.04
C SER A 50 -24.37 -1.57 -52.36
N ARG A 51 -23.15 -1.54 -52.91
CA ARG A 51 -21.95 -2.12 -52.28
C ARG A 51 -21.61 -1.42 -50.96
N LEU A 52 -21.78 -0.09 -50.88
CA LEU A 52 -21.61 0.64 -49.63
C LEU A 52 -22.66 0.26 -48.59
N VAL A 53 -23.91 0.01 -49.01
CA VAL A 53 -24.98 -0.47 -48.13
C VAL A 53 -24.63 -1.83 -47.54
N GLU A 54 -24.10 -2.76 -48.34
CA GLU A 54 -23.66 -4.08 -47.86
C GLU A 54 -22.61 -3.94 -46.75
N GLU A 55 -21.58 -3.12 -46.96
CA GLU A 55 -20.54 -2.84 -45.96
C GLU A 55 -21.09 -2.14 -44.72
N PHE A 56 -21.94 -1.13 -44.89
CA PHE A 56 -22.46 -0.35 -43.76
C PHE A 56 -23.56 -1.05 -42.97
N SER A 57 -24.23 -2.05 -43.55
CA SER A 57 -25.36 -2.76 -42.93
C SER A 57 -25.04 -3.36 -41.57
N VAL A 58 -23.75 -3.67 -41.32
CA VAL A 58 -23.25 -4.25 -40.05
C VAL A 58 -22.44 -3.24 -39.20
N TRP A 59 -22.21 -2.03 -39.73
CA TRP A 59 -21.32 -1.03 -39.13
C TRP A 59 -22.05 0.27 -38.71
N SER A 60 -22.99 0.76 -39.52
CA SER A 60 -23.69 2.03 -39.26
C SER A 60 -25.03 2.06 -39.96
N LEU A 61 -26.09 2.11 -39.16
CA LEU A 61 -27.46 2.30 -39.64
C LEU A 61 -27.60 3.61 -40.41
N ASP A 62 -27.11 4.72 -39.87
CA ASP A 62 -27.21 6.04 -40.52
C ASP A 62 -26.60 6.05 -41.92
N SER A 63 -25.41 5.44 -42.07
CA SER A 63 -24.76 5.34 -43.39
C SER A 63 -25.53 4.42 -44.33
N THR A 64 -26.07 3.32 -43.81
CA THR A 64 -26.93 2.39 -44.57
C THR A 64 -28.17 3.12 -45.11
N ILE A 65 -28.89 3.84 -44.23
CA ILE A 65 -30.06 4.64 -44.59
C ILE A 65 -29.69 5.71 -45.63
N PHE A 66 -28.59 6.42 -45.43
CA PHE A 66 -28.15 7.47 -46.34
C PHE A 66 -27.96 6.94 -47.77
N TYR A 67 -27.21 5.84 -47.96
CA TYR A 67 -26.97 5.29 -49.30
C TYR A 67 -28.23 4.66 -49.92
N LEU A 68 -29.11 4.06 -49.11
CA LEU A 68 -30.40 3.57 -49.58
C LEU A 68 -31.32 4.71 -50.06
N GLN A 69 -31.39 5.82 -49.31
CA GLN A 69 -32.14 7.01 -49.73
C GLN A 69 -31.57 7.63 -51.02
N GLN A 70 -30.25 7.65 -51.18
CA GLN A 70 -29.61 8.06 -52.44
C GLN A 70 -30.03 7.15 -53.60
N ASN A 71 -30.09 5.83 -53.37
CA ASN A 71 -30.55 4.86 -54.37
C ASN A 71 -32.02 4.99 -54.74
N ILE A 72 -32.88 5.28 -53.76
CA ILE A 72 -34.29 5.60 -54.00
C ILE A 72 -34.41 6.83 -54.91
N ASN A 73 -33.65 7.90 -54.62
CA ASN A 73 -33.66 9.11 -55.44
C ASN A 73 -33.12 8.86 -56.87
N LEU A 74 -32.07 8.05 -57.00
CA LEU A 74 -31.54 7.62 -58.30
C LEU A 74 -32.59 6.86 -59.11
N GLY A 75 -33.28 5.89 -58.49
CA GLY A 75 -34.36 5.13 -59.12
C GLY A 75 -35.52 6.04 -59.56
N ARG A 76 -35.94 6.99 -58.70
CA ARG A 76 -36.99 7.96 -59.01
C ARG A 76 -36.62 8.87 -60.19
N ARG A 77 -35.38 9.38 -60.25
CA ARG A 77 -34.90 10.18 -61.38
C ARG A 77 -34.93 9.42 -62.70
N ARG A 78 -34.68 8.11 -62.67
CA ARG A 78 -34.71 7.22 -63.84
C ARG A 78 -36.11 6.73 -64.19
N GLY A 79 -37.10 6.90 -63.31
CA GLY A 79 -38.41 6.25 -63.45
C GLY A 79 -38.34 4.72 -63.29
N ASP A 80 -37.30 4.19 -62.64
CA ASP A 80 -37.09 2.75 -62.46
C ASP A 80 -37.72 2.28 -61.14
N ALA A 81 -38.93 1.70 -61.24
CA ALA A 81 -39.68 1.21 -60.09
C ALA A 81 -39.00 0.03 -59.37
N VAL A 82 -38.18 -0.76 -60.06
CA VAL A 82 -37.46 -1.90 -59.46
C VAL A 82 -36.30 -1.39 -58.62
N MET A 83 -35.56 -0.37 -59.08
CA MET A 83 -34.51 0.26 -58.27
C MET A 83 -35.06 0.91 -56.99
N VAL A 84 -36.19 1.61 -57.13
CA VAL A 84 -36.89 2.21 -55.98
C VAL A 84 -37.34 1.13 -55.00
N GLY A 85 -38.08 0.13 -55.49
CA GLY A 85 -38.61 -0.93 -54.64
C GLY A 85 -37.55 -1.77 -53.96
N SER A 86 -36.48 -2.12 -54.68
CA SER A 86 -35.34 -2.85 -54.09
C SER A 86 -34.70 -2.08 -52.93
N SER A 87 -34.58 -0.75 -53.08
CA SER A 87 -33.96 0.10 -52.06
C SER A 87 -34.89 0.35 -50.88
N GLU A 88 -36.19 0.54 -51.12
CA GLU A 88 -37.19 0.71 -50.06
C GLU A 88 -37.36 -0.58 -49.22
N ILE A 89 -37.38 -1.75 -49.86
CA ILE A 89 -37.47 -3.04 -49.14
C ILE A 89 -36.20 -3.30 -48.31
N ARG A 90 -35.01 -3.04 -48.87
CA ARG A 90 -33.75 -3.14 -48.11
C ARG A 90 -33.69 -2.15 -46.95
N LEU A 91 -34.26 -0.95 -47.11
CA LEU A 91 -34.39 0.04 -46.04
C LEU A 91 -35.30 -0.48 -44.92
N ALA A 92 -36.43 -1.11 -45.28
CA ALA A 92 -37.29 -1.76 -44.31
C ALA A 92 -36.54 -2.85 -43.53
N LYS A 93 -35.80 -3.74 -44.22
CA LYS A 93 -34.99 -4.78 -43.54
C LYS A 93 -33.94 -4.17 -42.61
N ALA A 94 -33.25 -3.11 -43.01
CA ALA A 94 -32.31 -2.40 -42.14
C ALA A 94 -32.98 -1.81 -40.89
N TYR A 95 -34.19 -1.26 -41.05
CA TYR A 95 -34.99 -0.80 -39.91
C TYR A 95 -35.38 -1.95 -38.96
N VAL A 96 -35.77 -3.11 -39.48
CA VAL A 96 -36.06 -4.30 -38.67
C VAL A 96 -34.85 -4.68 -37.82
N MET A 97 -33.68 -4.86 -38.44
CA MET A 97 -32.45 -5.26 -37.75
C MET A 97 -32.00 -4.23 -36.70
N ALA A 98 -32.36 -2.96 -36.89
CA ALA A 98 -32.06 -1.89 -35.94
C ALA A 98 -33.11 -1.68 -34.84
N GLY A 99 -34.25 -2.37 -34.89
CA GLY A 99 -35.33 -2.26 -33.89
C GLY A 99 -36.45 -1.25 -34.22
N TYR A 100 -36.53 -0.77 -35.47
CA TYR A 100 -37.56 0.17 -35.96
C TYR A 100 -38.68 -0.59 -36.71
N HIS A 101 -39.31 -1.54 -36.01
CA HIS A 101 -40.27 -2.48 -36.60
C HIS A 101 -41.53 -1.80 -37.14
N ALA A 102 -41.97 -0.68 -36.55
CA ALA A 102 -43.16 0.05 -36.98
C ALA A 102 -42.94 0.69 -38.37
N GLU A 103 -41.83 1.42 -38.51
CA GLU A 103 -41.40 2.08 -39.74
C GLU A 103 -41.13 1.04 -40.85
N ALA A 104 -40.44 -0.05 -40.52
CA ALA A 104 -40.23 -1.16 -41.45
C ALA A 104 -41.56 -1.75 -41.94
N GLY A 105 -42.50 -2.00 -41.02
CA GLY A 105 -43.82 -2.53 -41.34
C GLY A 105 -44.65 -1.59 -42.23
N GLU A 106 -44.55 -0.28 -42.04
CA GLU A 106 -45.22 0.70 -42.91
C GLU A 106 -44.71 0.62 -44.35
N ILE A 107 -43.39 0.58 -44.53
CA ILE A 107 -42.78 0.43 -45.85
C ILE A 107 -43.25 -0.88 -46.49
N LEU A 108 -43.15 -2.01 -45.80
CA LEU A 108 -43.50 -3.33 -46.36
C LEU A 108 -45.00 -3.45 -46.68
N ARG A 109 -45.90 -2.91 -45.85
CA ARG A 109 -47.35 -2.89 -46.15
C ARG A 109 -47.69 -2.10 -47.42
N SER A 110 -46.88 -1.11 -47.80
CA SER A 110 -47.10 -0.38 -49.06
C SER A 110 -46.91 -1.26 -50.32
N TYR A 111 -46.18 -2.37 -50.18
CA TYR A 111 -45.92 -3.36 -51.23
C TYR A 111 -46.90 -4.54 -51.21
N SER A 112 -47.61 -4.79 -50.10
CA SER A 112 -48.58 -5.89 -49.99
C SER A 112 -49.86 -5.67 -50.79
N SER A 113 -50.18 -4.42 -51.14
CA SER A 113 -51.42 -4.02 -51.83
C SER A 113 -51.27 -3.88 -53.35
N LYS A 114 -50.05 -4.03 -53.88
CA LYS A 114 -49.72 -3.87 -55.30
C LYS A 114 -49.23 -5.20 -55.88
N PRO A 115 -49.43 -5.47 -57.19
CA PRO A 115 -48.75 -6.58 -57.83
C PRO A 115 -47.23 -6.36 -57.73
N LEU A 116 -46.56 -7.18 -56.92
CA LEU A 116 -45.13 -7.08 -56.68
C LEU A 116 -44.37 -7.62 -57.91
N PRO A 117 -43.48 -6.82 -58.54
CA PRO A 117 -42.63 -7.29 -59.63
C PRO A 117 -41.81 -8.52 -59.22
N GLU A 118 -41.61 -9.46 -60.15
CA GLU A 118 -40.89 -10.72 -59.88
C GLU A 118 -39.50 -10.48 -59.26
N ALA A 119 -38.79 -9.47 -59.75
CA ALA A 119 -37.46 -9.09 -59.26
C ALA A 119 -37.44 -8.59 -57.80
N LEU A 120 -38.58 -8.16 -57.24
CA LEU A 120 -38.68 -7.67 -55.86
C LEU A 120 -39.13 -8.75 -54.88
N LYS A 121 -39.69 -9.86 -55.35
CA LYS A 121 -40.22 -10.92 -54.49
C LYS A 121 -39.19 -11.50 -53.52
N PRO A 122 -37.97 -11.88 -53.92
CA PRO A 122 -36.99 -12.44 -52.99
C PRO A 122 -36.66 -11.44 -51.86
N LEU A 123 -36.41 -10.17 -52.21
CA LEU A 123 -36.12 -9.12 -51.23
C LEU A 123 -37.29 -8.88 -50.27
N TYR A 124 -38.52 -8.89 -50.79
CA TYR A 124 -39.71 -8.67 -49.98
C TYR A 124 -39.95 -9.83 -49.01
N PHE A 125 -39.84 -11.08 -49.48
CA PHE A 125 -40.01 -12.26 -48.64
C PHE A 125 -38.93 -12.32 -47.55
N ASP A 126 -37.69 -12.02 -47.89
CA ASP A 126 -36.59 -11.90 -46.93
C ASP A 126 -36.85 -10.81 -45.87
N ALA A 127 -37.30 -9.62 -46.27
CA ALA A 127 -37.63 -8.55 -45.32
C ALA A 127 -38.84 -8.90 -44.43
N MET A 128 -39.87 -9.55 -44.98
CA MET A 128 -41.04 -10.00 -44.22
C MET A 128 -40.71 -11.17 -43.28
N HIS A 129 -39.87 -12.11 -43.72
CA HIS A 129 -39.32 -13.19 -42.90
C HIS A 129 -38.56 -12.61 -41.71
N THR A 130 -37.62 -11.68 -41.97
CA THR A 130 -36.84 -11.00 -40.94
C THR A 130 -37.74 -10.25 -39.95
N LEU A 131 -38.72 -9.47 -40.43
CA LEU A 131 -39.68 -8.76 -39.58
C LEU A 131 -40.46 -9.71 -38.68
N SER A 132 -40.99 -10.79 -39.26
CA SER A 132 -41.79 -11.77 -38.52
C SER A 132 -40.93 -12.51 -37.48
N GLY A 133 -39.68 -12.81 -37.79
CA GLY A 133 -38.70 -13.38 -36.87
C GLY A 133 -38.45 -12.48 -35.65
N GLU A 134 -38.14 -11.21 -35.86
CA GLU A 134 -37.95 -10.27 -34.75
C GLU A 134 -39.23 -10.08 -33.93
N LEU A 135 -40.39 -9.94 -34.58
CA LEU A 135 -41.67 -9.82 -33.87
C LEU A 135 -42.01 -11.07 -33.05
N THR A 136 -41.55 -12.25 -33.48
CA THR A 136 -41.65 -13.50 -32.70
C THR A 136 -40.77 -13.43 -31.46
N ALA A 137 -39.52 -12.97 -31.58
CA ALA A 137 -38.58 -12.86 -30.46
C ALA A 137 -39.05 -11.92 -29.33
N TYR A 138 -39.85 -10.90 -29.67
CA TYR A 138 -40.42 -9.95 -28.70
C TYR A 138 -41.90 -10.16 -28.39
N ALA A 139 -42.49 -11.28 -28.83
CA ALA A 139 -43.88 -11.58 -28.53
C ALA A 139 -44.08 -11.86 -27.03
N ARG A 140 -44.95 -11.08 -26.39
CA ARG A 140 -45.22 -11.17 -24.94
C ARG A 140 -46.12 -12.34 -24.55
N THR A 141 -46.97 -12.82 -25.47
CA THR A 141 -47.95 -13.88 -25.21
C THR A 141 -47.74 -15.03 -26.18
N THR A 142 -47.99 -16.26 -25.72
CA THR A 142 -47.90 -17.48 -26.54
C THR A 142 -48.74 -17.44 -27.81
N GLY A 143 -49.94 -16.84 -27.78
CA GLY A 143 -50.81 -16.71 -28.96
C GLY A 143 -50.25 -15.77 -30.04
N ILE A 144 -49.71 -14.61 -29.65
CA ILE A 144 -49.03 -13.70 -30.58
C ILE A 144 -47.74 -14.36 -31.10
N TRP A 145 -47.00 -15.04 -30.22
CA TRP A 145 -45.78 -15.74 -30.59
C TRP A 145 -46.05 -16.79 -31.68
N SER A 146 -47.06 -17.64 -31.50
CA SER A 146 -47.39 -18.68 -32.47
C SER A 146 -47.87 -18.10 -33.79
N GLN A 147 -48.64 -17.02 -33.77
CA GLN A 147 -49.06 -16.31 -34.98
C GLN A 147 -47.84 -15.76 -35.75
N ARG A 148 -46.93 -15.05 -35.07
CA ARG A 148 -45.73 -14.47 -35.72
C ARG A 148 -44.77 -15.52 -36.22
N LEU A 149 -44.66 -16.66 -35.52
CA LEU A 149 -43.88 -17.80 -35.97
C LEU A 149 -44.45 -18.39 -37.26
N GLN A 150 -45.77 -18.58 -37.34
CA GLN A 150 -46.42 -19.07 -38.57
C GLN A 150 -46.23 -18.10 -39.75
N GLU A 151 -46.32 -16.79 -39.51
CA GLU A 151 -46.01 -15.78 -40.52
C GLU A 151 -44.54 -15.88 -40.97
N ARG A 152 -43.60 -16.04 -40.03
CA ARG A 152 -42.17 -16.24 -40.32
C ARG A 152 -41.96 -17.47 -41.20
N ASP A 153 -42.51 -18.62 -40.82
CA ASP A 153 -42.37 -19.88 -41.56
C ASP A 153 -42.97 -19.78 -42.98
N TYR A 154 -44.12 -19.12 -43.14
CA TYR A 154 -44.71 -18.85 -44.45
C TYR A 154 -43.78 -18.02 -45.36
N TRP A 155 -43.17 -16.97 -44.82
CA TRP A 155 -42.24 -16.14 -45.59
C TRP A 155 -40.91 -16.86 -45.88
N ARG A 156 -40.43 -17.72 -44.97
CA ARG A 156 -39.28 -18.61 -45.21
C ARG A 156 -39.55 -19.52 -46.40
N ASP A 157 -40.68 -20.22 -46.40
CA ASP A 157 -41.02 -21.19 -47.46
C ASP A 157 -41.22 -20.48 -48.81
N SER A 158 -41.79 -19.27 -48.78
CA SER A 158 -41.91 -18.40 -49.96
C SER A 158 -40.54 -17.94 -50.48
N LEU A 159 -39.60 -17.63 -49.59
CA LEU A 159 -38.24 -17.23 -49.95
C LEU A 159 -37.43 -18.41 -50.50
N LEU A 160 -37.56 -19.61 -49.92
CA LEU A 160 -36.88 -20.84 -50.36
C LEU A 160 -37.12 -21.14 -51.84
N ALA A 161 -38.32 -20.84 -52.37
CA ALA A 161 -38.63 -21.02 -53.79
C ALA A 161 -37.79 -20.13 -54.74
N TYR A 162 -37.14 -19.09 -54.22
CA TYR A 162 -36.29 -18.15 -54.95
C TYR A 162 -34.80 -18.27 -54.59
N THR A 163 -34.45 -19.17 -53.67
CA THR A 163 -33.08 -19.35 -53.19
C THR A 163 -32.43 -20.54 -53.88
N GLU A 164 -31.23 -20.34 -54.41
CA GLU A 164 -30.47 -21.40 -55.09
C GLU A 164 -30.13 -22.54 -54.12
N GLU A 165 -30.52 -23.77 -54.49
CA GLU A 165 -30.25 -24.97 -53.70
C GLU A 165 -28.74 -25.18 -53.50
N GLY A 166 -28.34 -25.44 -52.26
CA GLY A 166 -26.93 -25.59 -51.89
C GLY A 166 -26.17 -24.28 -51.69
N SER A 167 -26.80 -23.12 -51.85
CA SER A 167 -26.23 -21.84 -51.42
C SER A 167 -26.21 -21.71 -49.89
N TYR A 168 -25.39 -20.80 -49.36
CA TYR A 168 -25.35 -20.51 -47.91
C TYR A 168 -26.73 -20.13 -47.35
N GLU A 169 -27.46 -19.26 -48.06
CA GLU A 169 -28.81 -18.82 -47.66
C GLU A 169 -29.81 -19.99 -47.69
N TRP A 170 -29.69 -20.89 -48.67
CA TRP A 170 -30.54 -22.08 -48.71
C TRP A 170 -30.31 -22.98 -47.50
N PHE A 171 -29.05 -23.26 -47.15
CA PHE A 171 -28.74 -24.04 -45.95
C PHE A 171 -29.24 -23.36 -44.67
N LYS A 172 -29.13 -22.03 -44.59
CA LYS A 172 -29.63 -21.25 -43.45
C LYS A 172 -31.15 -21.40 -43.28
N LEU A 173 -31.93 -21.26 -44.35
CA LEU A 173 -33.39 -21.39 -44.30
C LEU A 173 -33.82 -22.83 -44.00
N MET A 174 -33.18 -23.82 -44.64
CA MET A 174 -33.45 -25.24 -44.33
C MET A 174 -33.09 -25.60 -42.89
N ARG A 175 -32.02 -25.01 -42.34
CA ARG A 175 -31.62 -25.20 -40.94
C ARG A 175 -32.67 -24.63 -40.00
N GLU A 176 -33.21 -23.45 -40.31
CA GLU A 176 -34.32 -22.87 -39.54
C GLU A 176 -35.56 -23.78 -39.55
N GLU A 177 -35.91 -24.36 -40.70
CA GLU A 177 -37.00 -25.31 -40.81
C GLU A 177 -36.76 -26.57 -39.96
N ALA A 178 -35.57 -27.17 -40.05
CA ALA A 178 -35.18 -28.33 -39.24
C ALA A 178 -35.25 -28.01 -37.74
N TYR A 179 -34.78 -26.83 -37.33
CA TYR A 179 -34.84 -26.36 -35.96
C TYR A 179 -36.28 -26.20 -35.46
N SER A 180 -37.17 -25.59 -36.25
CA SER A 180 -38.60 -25.47 -35.92
C SER A 180 -39.30 -26.84 -35.75
N ARG A 181 -38.79 -27.89 -36.40
CA ARG A 181 -39.29 -29.27 -36.28
C ARG A 181 -38.66 -30.05 -35.13
N ASN A 182 -37.72 -29.46 -34.39
CA ASN A 182 -36.88 -30.12 -33.38
C ASN A 182 -36.08 -31.31 -33.95
N ASP A 183 -35.63 -31.22 -35.20
CA ASP A 183 -34.70 -32.18 -35.79
C ASP A 183 -33.26 -31.70 -35.57
N ASP A 184 -32.73 -32.01 -34.39
CA ASP A 184 -31.38 -31.58 -33.96
C ASP A 184 -30.29 -32.13 -34.88
N SER A 185 -30.47 -33.37 -35.38
CA SER A 185 -29.51 -34.03 -36.25
C SER A 185 -29.38 -33.32 -37.60
N LEU A 186 -30.52 -32.99 -38.21
CA LEU A 186 -30.55 -32.26 -39.47
C LEU A 186 -30.08 -30.82 -39.28
N THR A 187 -30.48 -30.17 -38.19
CA THR A 187 -30.05 -28.81 -37.81
C THR A 187 -28.52 -28.73 -37.73
N LEU A 188 -27.89 -29.68 -37.03
CA LEU A 188 -26.44 -29.76 -36.90
C LEU A 188 -25.78 -29.97 -38.28
N SER A 189 -26.25 -30.95 -39.05
CA SER A 189 -25.68 -31.27 -40.37
C SER A 189 -25.76 -30.09 -41.36
N LEU A 190 -26.84 -29.30 -41.33
CA LEU A 190 -27.01 -28.14 -42.17
C LEU A 190 -26.08 -27.00 -41.73
N THR A 191 -25.87 -26.85 -40.42
CA THR A 191 -24.93 -25.88 -39.87
C THR A 191 -23.48 -26.21 -40.25
N GLU A 192 -23.11 -27.50 -40.26
CA GLU A 192 -21.79 -27.94 -40.74
C GLU A 192 -21.58 -27.61 -42.23
N LYS A 193 -22.62 -27.75 -43.06
CA LYS A 193 -22.57 -27.32 -44.48
C LYS A 193 -22.41 -25.81 -44.61
N MET A 194 -23.08 -25.01 -43.78
CA MET A 194 -22.88 -23.56 -43.74
C MET A 194 -21.42 -23.20 -43.40
N LEU A 195 -20.85 -23.85 -42.39
CA LEU A 195 -19.44 -23.66 -41.99
C LEU A 195 -18.46 -24.07 -43.08
N ALA A 196 -18.75 -25.14 -43.84
CA ALA A 196 -17.89 -25.62 -44.92
C ALA A 196 -17.83 -24.67 -46.12
N ILE A 197 -18.89 -23.92 -46.38
CA ILE A 197 -18.99 -23.00 -47.53
C ILE A 197 -18.55 -21.59 -47.15
N ALA A 198 -18.78 -21.18 -45.91
CA ALA A 198 -18.42 -19.85 -45.44
C ALA A 198 -16.89 -19.67 -45.39
N PRO A 199 -16.31 -18.65 -46.06
CA PRO A 199 -14.89 -18.36 -45.93
C PRO A 199 -14.55 -18.06 -44.47
N GLN A 200 -13.43 -18.58 -43.99
CA GLN A 200 -13.00 -18.35 -42.60
C GLN A 200 -12.88 -16.84 -42.31
N ASN A 201 -13.36 -16.41 -41.13
CA ASN A 201 -13.39 -15.01 -40.70
C ASN A 201 -14.17 -14.09 -41.66
N SER A 202 -15.25 -14.61 -42.25
CA SER A 202 -16.27 -13.82 -42.96
C SER A 202 -17.50 -13.58 -42.07
N LYS A 203 -18.40 -12.73 -42.54
CA LYS A 203 -19.71 -12.51 -41.90
C LYS A 203 -20.53 -13.81 -41.85
N GLU A 204 -20.54 -14.56 -42.95
CA GLU A 204 -21.23 -15.84 -43.08
C GLU A 204 -20.64 -16.89 -42.12
N TYR A 205 -19.32 -16.86 -41.91
CA TYR A 205 -18.67 -17.73 -40.95
C TYR A 205 -19.03 -17.37 -39.51
N ALA A 206 -19.05 -16.07 -39.18
CA ALA A 206 -19.47 -15.60 -37.86
C ALA A 206 -20.91 -16.03 -37.53
N GLU A 207 -21.83 -15.86 -38.47
CA GLU A 207 -23.23 -16.29 -38.34
C GLU A 207 -23.33 -17.83 -38.20
N ALA A 208 -22.60 -18.60 -39.01
CA ALA A 208 -22.63 -20.06 -38.94
C ALA A 208 -22.08 -20.58 -37.59
N CYS A 209 -21.01 -19.98 -37.07
CA CYS A 209 -20.49 -20.30 -35.73
C CYS A 209 -21.50 -19.94 -34.63
N PHE A 210 -22.17 -18.78 -34.72
CA PHE A 210 -23.20 -18.40 -33.76
C PHE A 210 -24.35 -19.40 -33.74
N LEU A 211 -24.85 -19.79 -34.91
CA LEU A 211 -25.91 -20.79 -35.04
C LEU A 211 -25.46 -22.17 -34.54
N ARG A 212 -24.19 -22.55 -34.77
CA ARG A 212 -23.61 -23.80 -34.28
C ARG A 212 -23.56 -23.88 -32.76
N SER A 213 -23.41 -22.74 -32.08
CA SER A 213 -23.40 -22.68 -30.62
C SER A 213 -24.73 -23.12 -29.97
N TYR A 214 -25.85 -22.95 -30.67
CA TYR A 214 -27.17 -23.41 -30.21
C TYR A 214 -27.40 -24.91 -30.42
N SER A 215 -26.55 -25.56 -31.23
CA SER A 215 -26.56 -27.01 -31.44
C SER A 215 -25.38 -27.70 -30.74
N ALA A 216 -24.75 -27.03 -29.78
CA ALA A 216 -23.65 -27.58 -29.00
C ALA A 216 -24.13 -28.68 -28.03
N SER A 217 -23.32 -29.73 -27.85
CA SER A 217 -23.61 -30.84 -26.93
C SER A 217 -23.46 -30.45 -25.47
N ASP A 218 -22.57 -29.51 -25.18
CA ASP A 218 -22.28 -29.02 -23.84
C ASP A 218 -21.89 -27.53 -23.86
N GLN A 219 -21.71 -26.98 -22.65
CA GLN A 219 -21.44 -25.56 -22.49
C GLN A 219 -20.01 -25.17 -22.93
N ASP A 220 -19.03 -26.07 -22.85
CA ASP A 220 -17.67 -25.79 -23.31
C ASP A 220 -17.62 -25.69 -24.84
N GLU A 221 -18.29 -26.61 -25.54
CA GLU A 221 -18.45 -26.52 -26.98
C GLU A 221 -19.26 -25.27 -27.38
N ARG A 222 -20.30 -24.92 -26.61
CA ARG A 222 -21.05 -23.66 -26.85
C ARG A 222 -20.15 -22.44 -26.75
N ILE A 223 -19.31 -22.36 -25.73
CA ILE A 223 -18.33 -21.27 -25.57
C ILE A 223 -17.34 -21.26 -26.73
N GLU A 224 -16.86 -22.42 -27.17
CA GLU A 224 -15.96 -22.51 -28.32
C GLU A 224 -16.54 -21.83 -29.56
N TRP A 225 -17.78 -22.20 -29.93
CA TRP A 225 -18.43 -21.64 -31.11
C TRP A 225 -18.79 -20.16 -30.96
N LEU A 226 -19.16 -19.72 -29.75
CA LEU A 226 -19.39 -18.30 -29.47
C LEU A 226 -18.09 -17.49 -29.58
N CYS A 227 -16.96 -18.00 -29.07
CA CYS A 227 -15.66 -17.35 -29.23
C CYS A 227 -15.28 -17.21 -30.70
N ARG A 228 -15.41 -18.28 -31.50
CA ARG A 228 -15.12 -18.26 -32.95
C ARG A 228 -15.99 -17.25 -33.69
N SER A 229 -17.27 -17.19 -33.35
CA SER A 229 -18.22 -16.21 -33.91
C SER A 229 -17.82 -14.78 -33.55
N ALA A 230 -17.58 -14.50 -32.26
CA ALA A 230 -17.19 -13.17 -31.78
C ALA A 230 -15.85 -12.69 -32.34
N MET A 231 -14.87 -13.60 -32.51
CA MET A 231 -13.60 -13.30 -33.18
C MET A 231 -13.83 -12.91 -34.65
N ALA A 232 -14.64 -13.67 -35.37
CA ALA A 232 -14.96 -13.38 -36.77
C ALA A 232 -15.73 -12.05 -36.92
N ASP A 233 -16.68 -11.76 -36.01
CA ASP A 233 -17.37 -10.47 -35.94
C ASP A 233 -16.37 -9.32 -35.76
N ALA A 234 -15.47 -9.43 -34.78
CA ALA A 234 -14.44 -8.42 -34.51
C ALA A 234 -13.50 -8.22 -35.73
N MET A 235 -13.08 -9.29 -36.39
CA MET A 235 -12.23 -9.24 -37.59
C MET A 235 -12.95 -8.63 -38.79
N CYS A 236 -14.25 -8.88 -38.93
CA CYS A 236 -15.09 -8.29 -39.97
C CYS A 236 -15.53 -6.86 -39.65
N ALA A 237 -15.20 -6.34 -38.46
CA ALA A 237 -15.70 -5.08 -37.95
C ALA A 237 -17.25 -5.06 -37.90
N ILE A 238 -17.88 -6.17 -37.53
CA ILE A 238 -19.31 -6.25 -37.27
C ILE A 238 -19.56 -5.68 -35.87
N ARG A 239 -20.49 -4.73 -35.77
CA ARG A 239 -20.88 -4.12 -34.48
C ARG A 239 -22.06 -4.80 -33.81
N ASP A 240 -22.65 -5.76 -34.53
CA ASP A 240 -23.76 -6.58 -34.07
C ASP A 240 -23.24 -7.76 -33.25
N TYR A 241 -22.66 -7.48 -32.07
CA TYR A 241 -21.98 -8.44 -31.19
C TYR A 241 -22.90 -9.48 -30.50
N ALA A 242 -23.72 -10.22 -31.26
CA ALA A 242 -24.65 -11.19 -30.70
C ALA A 242 -23.93 -12.30 -29.90
N ALA A 243 -22.89 -12.90 -30.49
CA ALA A 243 -22.15 -13.99 -29.87
C ALA A 243 -21.39 -13.56 -28.61
N LEU A 244 -20.82 -12.35 -28.63
CA LEU A 244 -20.07 -11.83 -27.49
C LEU A 244 -20.98 -11.50 -26.30
N ILE A 245 -22.22 -11.04 -26.56
CA ILE A 245 -23.24 -10.86 -25.51
C ILE A 245 -23.60 -12.20 -24.87
N ASP A 246 -23.95 -13.21 -25.67
CA ASP A 246 -24.28 -14.55 -25.17
C ASP A 246 -23.12 -15.16 -24.37
N LEU A 247 -21.89 -15.00 -24.87
CA LEU A 247 -20.68 -15.44 -24.17
C LEU A 247 -20.50 -14.70 -22.83
N SER A 248 -20.75 -13.38 -22.81
CA SER A 248 -20.64 -12.59 -21.57
C SER A 248 -21.60 -13.09 -20.50
N VAL A 249 -22.81 -13.48 -20.88
CA VAL A 249 -23.78 -14.08 -19.93
C VAL A 249 -23.28 -15.42 -19.41
N ILE A 250 -22.74 -16.29 -20.29
CA ILE A 250 -22.18 -17.58 -19.88
C ILE A 250 -20.98 -17.40 -18.94
N LEU A 251 -20.08 -16.46 -19.24
CA LEU A 251 -18.91 -16.17 -18.40
C LEU A 251 -19.33 -15.64 -17.03
N PHE A 252 -20.37 -14.81 -16.98
CA PHE A 252 -20.96 -14.35 -15.73
C PHE A 252 -21.49 -15.51 -14.88
N GLU A 253 -22.26 -16.42 -15.49
CA GLU A 253 -22.80 -17.61 -14.81
C GLU A 253 -21.69 -18.55 -14.31
N ARG A 254 -20.54 -18.60 -15.00
CA ARG A 254 -19.34 -19.35 -14.58
C ARG A 254 -18.50 -18.62 -13.52
N GLY A 255 -18.85 -17.40 -13.16
CA GLY A 255 -18.13 -16.58 -12.17
C GLY A 255 -16.95 -15.79 -12.72
N ASP A 256 -16.72 -15.77 -14.04
CA ASP A 256 -15.76 -14.86 -14.68
C ASP A 256 -16.43 -13.48 -14.92
N VAL A 257 -16.72 -12.82 -13.80
CA VAL A 257 -17.42 -11.52 -13.74
C VAL A 257 -16.58 -10.44 -14.43
N ASN A 258 -15.26 -10.51 -14.31
CA ASN A 258 -14.34 -9.53 -14.88
C ASN A 258 -14.43 -9.50 -16.42
N ARG A 259 -14.29 -10.66 -17.09
CA ARG A 259 -14.42 -10.71 -18.55
C ARG A 259 -15.83 -10.36 -19.01
N SER A 260 -16.85 -10.89 -18.34
CA SER A 260 -18.25 -10.58 -18.67
C SER A 260 -18.50 -9.07 -18.68
N PHE A 261 -18.06 -8.37 -17.63
CA PHE A 261 -18.18 -6.91 -17.53
C PHE A 261 -17.44 -6.21 -18.67
N HIS A 262 -16.16 -6.52 -18.89
CA HIS A 262 -15.36 -5.86 -19.92
C HIS A 262 -15.85 -6.13 -21.34
N TYR A 263 -16.29 -7.36 -21.65
CA TYR A 263 -16.90 -7.67 -22.94
C TYR A 263 -18.15 -6.82 -23.19
N MET A 264 -19.03 -6.69 -22.20
CA MET A 264 -20.25 -5.91 -22.35
C MET A 264 -19.99 -4.39 -22.35
N ALA A 265 -19.20 -3.89 -21.41
CA ALA A 265 -18.97 -2.46 -21.18
C ALA A 265 -18.03 -1.84 -22.22
N ASP A 266 -16.94 -2.54 -22.57
CA ASP A 266 -15.87 -1.97 -23.40
C ASP A 266 -16.05 -2.28 -24.89
N HIS A 267 -16.77 -3.36 -25.23
CA HIS A 267 -16.97 -3.80 -26.62
C HIS A 267 -18.43 -3.74 -27.06
N CYS A 268 -19.33 -4.51 -26.44
CA CYS A 268 -20.71 -4.65 -26.92
C CYS A 268 -21.48 -3.32 -26.88
N MET A 269 -21.49 -2.62 -25.75
CA MET A 269 -22.27 -1.40 -25.58
C MET A 269 -21.79 -0.24 -26.49
N PRO A 270 -20.49 0.10 -26.53
CA PRO A 270 -20.01 1.20 -27.38
C PRO A 270 -20.27 0.94 -28.87
N ASP A 271 -20.07 -0.29 -29.36
CA ASP A 271 -20.30 -0.59 -30.76
C ASP A 271 -21.79 -0.68 -31.11
N ALA A 272 -22.65 -1.17 -30.21
CA ALA A 272 -24.10 -1.11 -30.37
C ALA A 272 -24.63 0.33 -30.48
N ILE A 273 -24.11 1.25 -29.64
CA ILE A 273 -24.42 2.69 -29.73
C ILE A 273 -23.89 3.27 -31.05
N ALA A 274 -22.65 2.94 -31.42
CA ALA A 274 -22.02 3.47 -32.63
C ALA A 274 -22.66 2.94 -33.93
N PHE A 275 -23.34 1.80 -33.89
CA PHE A 275 -24.16 1.30 -35.00
C PHE A 275 -25.40 2.19 -35.23
N GLY A 276 -26.01 2.74 -34.17
CA GLY A 276 -27.17 3.64 -34.27
C GLY A 276 -28.56 2.96 -34.22
N GLY A 277 -28.60 1.68 -33.83
CA GLY A 277 -29.83 0.92 -33.62
C GLY A 277 -30.33 0.97 -32.17
N LYS A 278 -31.60 0.64 -31.95
CA LYS A 278 -32.22 0.53 -30.62
C LYS A 278 -32.19 -0.89 -30.05
N LEU A 279 -32.15 -1.89 -30.94
CA LEU A 279 -32.32 -3.29 -30.59
C LEU A 279 -31.22 -3.81 -29.66
N ARG A 280 -29.95 -3.73 -30.09
CA ARG A 280 -28.81 -4.25 -29.32
C ARG A 280 -28.58 -3.53 -28.00
N PRO A 281 -28.61 -2.18 -27.90
CA PRO A 281 -28.50 -1.51 -26.61
C PRO A 281 -29.57 -1.98 -25.61
N TRP A 282 -30.82 -2.15 -26.07
CA TRP A 282 -31.89 -2.67 -25.22
C TRP A 282 -31.61 -4.10 -24.74
N GLN A 283 -31.10 -4.98 -25.60
CA GLN A 283 -30.73 -6.35 -25.22
C GLN A 283 -29.61 -6.37 -24.18
N ILE A 284 -28.55 -5.57 -24.35
CA ILE A 284 -27.42 -5.50 -23.42
C ILE A 284 -27.89 -5.01 -22.04
N VAL A 285 -28.69 -3.94 -21.99
CA VAL A 285 -29.18 -3.34 -20.73
C VAL A 285 -30.05 -4.29 -19.91
N ARG A 286 -30.63 -5.34 -20.50
CA ARG A 286 -31.39 -6.35 -19.73
C ARG A 286 -30.53 -7.16 -18.77
N PHE A 287 -29.26 -7.38 -19.11
CA PHE A 287 -28.34 -8.21 -18.33
C PHE A 287 -27.25 -7.37 -17.65
N PHE A 288 -26.87 -6.24 -18.25
CA PHE A 288 -25.74 -5.42 -17.81
C PHE A 288 -25.80 -4.97 -16.34
N PRO A 289 -26.94 -4.53 -15.76
CA PRO A 289 -26.99 -4.05 -14.37
C PRO A 289 -26.60 -5.12 -13.34
N GLU A 290 -26.89 -6.39 -13.63
CA GLU A 290 -26.53 -7.49 -12.73
C GLU A 290 -25.02 -7.77 -12.78
N VAL A 291 -24.45 -7.76 -13.98
CA VAL A 291 -23.01 -7.91 -14.22
C VAL A 291 -22.23 -6.76 -13.59
N GLU A 292 -22.67 -5.52 -13.81
CA GLU A 292 -22.07 -4.31 -13.25
C GLU A 292 -22.07 -4.36 -11.71
N LYS A 293 -23.20 -4.70 -11.09
CA LYS A 293 -23.30 -4.82 -9.64
C LYS A 293 -22.36 -5.89 -9.07
N ALA A 294 -22.23 -7.03 -9.74
CA ALA A 294 -21.32 -8.09 -9.31
C ALA A 294 -19.85 -7.66 -9.44
N TYR A 295 -19.50 -7.01 -10.55
CA TYR A 295 -18.16 -6.47 -10.79
C TYR A 295 -17.79 -5.43 -9.73
N GLU A 296 -18.70 -4.49 -9.43
CA GLU A 296 -18.50 -3.50 -8.37
C GLU A 296 -18.31 -4.18 -7.00
N ALA A 297 -19.09 -5.21 -6.68
CA ALA A 297 -18.96 -5.93 -5.42
C ALA A 297 -17.58 -6.61 -5.29
N GLU A 298 -17.10 -7.28 -6.33
CA GLU A 298 -15.79 -7.93 -6.35
C GLU A 298 -14.65 -6.91 -6.27
N SER A 299 -14.74 -5.83 -7.05
CA SER A 299 -13.79 -4.72 -7.04
C SER A 299 -13.72 -4.04 -5.67
N ASN A 300 -14.87 -3.81 -5.03
CA ASN A 300 -14.94 -3.22 -3.70
C ASN A 300 -14.33 -4.11 -2.61
N LEU A 301 -14.51 -5.44 -2.69
CA LEU A 301 -13.84 -6.37 -1.79
C LEU A 301 -12.32 -6.32 -1.96
N HIS A 302 -11.84 -6.30 -3.21
CA HIS A 302 -10.43 -6.18 -3.52
C HIS A 302 -9.84 -4.87 -2.98
N ASN A 303 -10.49 -3.74 -3.27
CA ASN A 303 -10.09 -2.42 -2.79
C ASN A 303 -10.11 -2.34 -1.25
N ARG A 304 -11.14 -2.87 -0.59
CA ARG A 304 -11.21 -2.92 0.88
C ARG A 304 -10.07 -3.73 1.47
N ARG A 305 -9.75 -4.89 0.89
CA ARG A 305 -8.61 -5.72 1.30
C ARG A 305 -7.29 -4.96 1.13
N GLN A 306 -7.09 -4.28 0.00
CA GLN A 306 -5.89 -3.46 -0.23
C GLN A 306 -5.77 -2.31 0.78
N ILE A 307 -6.87 -1.60 1.09
CA ILE A 307 -6.90 -0.53 2.08
C ILE A 307 -6.54 -1.07 3.47
N VAL A 308 -7.14 -2.19 3.89
CA VAL A 308 -6.84 -2.82 5.19
C VAL A 308 -5.38 -3.23 5.28
N LEU A 309 -4.82 -3.87 4.24
CA LEU A 309 -3.41 -4.23 4.20
C LEU A 309 -2.51 -2.98 4.31
N THR A 310 -2.87 -1.91 3.61
CA THR A 310 -2.14 -0.63 3.66
C THR A 310 -2.15 -0.03 5.07
N ILE A 311 -3.29 -0.08 5.78
CA ILE A 311 -3.40 0.38 7.18
C ILE A 311 -2.53 -0.46 8.11
N VAL A 312 -2.57 -1.79 8.00
CA VAL A 312 -1.77 -2.69 8.84
C VAL A 312 -0.28 -2.47 8.64
N ILE A 313 0.18 -2.37 7.39
CA ILE A 313 1.58 -2.08 7.07
C ILE A 313 2.01 -0.72 7.65
N SER A 314 1.16 0.29 7.51
CA SER A 314 1.42 1.63 8.07
C SER A 314 1.52 1.60 9.60
N ALA A 315 0.63 0.87 10.28
CA ALA A 315 0.65 0.71 11.73
C ALA A 315 1.92 -0.02 12.21
N LEU A 316 2.35 -1.06 11.50
CA LEU A 316 3.59 -1.78 11.79
C LEU A 316 4.82 -0.88 11.64
N LEU A 317 4.85 0.00 10.62
CA LEU A 317 5.93 0.97 10.42
C LEU A 317 5.99 1.99 11.57
N VAL A 318 4.84 2.49 12.02
CA VAL A 318 4.78 3.41 13.18
C VAL A 318 5.23 2.71 14.46
N LEU A 319 4.79 1.47 14.70
CA LEU A 319 5.23 0.67 15.83
C LEU A 319 6.75 0.46 15.81
N LEU A 320 7.31 0.11 14.65
CA LEU A 320 8.75 -0.07 14.48
C LEU A 320 9.51 1.23 14.78
N ALA A 321 9.02 2.38 14.30
CA ALA A 321 9.61 3.68 14.59
C ALA A 321 9.58 4.00 16.10
N LEU A 322 8.47 3.72 16.79
CA LEU A 322 8.35 3.90 18.24
C LEU A 322 9.33 3.02 19.01
N VAL A 323 9.48 1.75 18.61
CA VAL A 323 10.46 0.84 19.20
C VAL A 323 11.88 1.37 19.01
N LEU A 324 12.23 1.83 17.81
CA LEU A 324 13.54 2.43 17.53
C LEU A 324 13.80 3.67 18.38
N VAL A 325 12.82 4.58 18.51
CA VAL A 325 12.91 5.76 19.37
C VAL A 325 13.09 5.35 20.84
N ALA A 326 12.34 4.36 21.33
CA ALA A 326 12.47 3.87 22.69
C ALA A 326 13.85 3.24 22.95
N LEU A 327 14.40 2.48 21.99
CA LEU A 327 15.75 1.94 22.06
C LEU A 327 16.81 3.05 22.14
N ILE A 328 16.68 4.11 21.32
CA ILE A 328 17.59 5.26 21.34
C ILE A 328 17.51 5.99 22.70
N ILE A 329 16.32 6.18 23.27
CA ILE A 329 16.14 6.81 24.58
C ILE A 329 16.79 5.95 25.68
N ARG A 330 16.56 4.63 25.68
CA ARG A 330 17.18 3.70 26.63
C ARG A 330 18.69 3.70 26.53
N GLN A 331 19.23 3.70 25.31
CA GLN A 331 20.68 3.74 25.08
C GLN A 331 21.29 5.03 25.63
N LYS A 332 20.67 6.20 25.36
CA LYS A 332 21.09 7.48 25.93
C LYS A 332 21.02 7.51 27.46
N ALA A 333 20.00 6.89 28.06
CA ALA A 333 19.88 6.79 29.52
C ALA A 333 20.98 5.92 30.14
N LEU A 334 21.28 4.77 29.51
CA LEU A 334 22.39 3.89 29.92
C LEU A 334 23.74 4.60 29.80
N ASP A 335 23.96 5.36 28.73
CA ASP A 335 25.20 6.12 28.54
C ASP A 335 25.38 7.24 29.58
N ARG A 336 24.27 7.83 30.07
CA ARG A 336 24.32 8.79 31.18
C ARG A 336 24.63 8.10 32.51
N ALA A 337 23.99 6.96 32.79
CA ALA A 337 24.23 6.20 34.00
C ALA A 337 25.68 5.69 34.08
N ARG A 338 26.23 5.17 32.96
CA ARG A 338 27.64 4.78 32.86
C ARG A 338 28.59 5.94 33.15
N ARG A 339 28.35 7.11 32.55
CA ARG A 339 29.17 8.31 32.80
C ARG A 339 29.13 8.76 34.26
N CYS A 340 27.94 8.73 34.88
CA CYS A 340 27.80 9.06 36.30
C CYS A 340 28.57 8.06 37.19
N LEU A 341 28.47 6.76 36.87
CA LEU A 341 29.18 5.71 37.61
C LEU A 341 30.71 5.85 37.47
N GLU A 342 31.19 6.13 36.26
CA GLU A 342 32.61 6.40 36.00
C GLU A 342 33.12 7.61 36.79
N GLN A 343 32.30 8.67 36.89
CA GLN A 343 32.64 9.85 37.68
C GLN A 343 32.74 9.53 39.17
N SER A 344 31.72 8.88 39.75
CA SER A 344 31.75 8.50 41.17
C SER A 344 32.90 7.55 41.50
N TYR A 345 33.25 6.63 40.59
CA TYR A 345 34.40 5.75 40.78
C TYR A 345 35.74 6.52 40.78
N ARG A 346 35.88 7.56 39.94
CA ARG A 346 37.06 8.44 39.94
C ARG A 346 37.18 9.21 41.25
N GLU A 347 36.11 9.84 41.72
CA GLU A 347 36.09 10.61 42.97
C GLU A 347 36.46 9.73 44.18
N LEU A 348 35.94 8.50 44.22
CA LEU A 348 36.24 7.54 45.28
C LEU A 348 37.71 7.11 45.27
N LYS A 349 38.26 6.86 44.08
CA LYS A 349 39.68 6.52 43.89
C LYS A 349 40.61 7.67 44.30
N GLU A 350 40.25 8.92 44.00
CA GLU A 350 41.02 10.08 44.43
C GLU A 350 41.01 10.23 45.97
N SER A 351 39.85 10.10 46.61
CA SER A 351 39.74 10.10 48.07
C SER A 351 40.60 9.00 48.73
N ASP A 352 40.59 7.79 48.16
CA ASP A 352 41.38 6.68 48.70
C ASP A 352 42.90 6.91 48.56
N ASN A 353 43.35 7.46 47.42
CA ASN A 353 44.75 7.84 47.23
C ASN A 353 45.22 8.88 48.26
N VAL A 354 44.39 9.88 48.56
CA VAL A 354 44.71 10.91 49.55
C VAL A 354 44.89 10.27 50.93
N LYS A 355 43.96 9.42 51.37
CA LYS A 355 44.07 8.69 52.66
C LYS A 355 45.31 7.80 52.73
N GLN A 356 45.61 7.06 51.67
CA GLN A 356 46.80 6.20 51.61
C GLN A 356 48.10 7.00 51.75
N THR A 357 48.18 8.16 51.09
CA THR A 357 49.35 9.05 51.18
C THR A 357 49.58 9.51 52.63
N TYR A 358 48.53 9.87 53.37
CA TYR A 358 48.66 10.27 54.78
C TYR A 358 49.04 9.11 55.70
N ILE A 359 48.46 7.92 55.49
CA ILE A 359 48.84 6.72 56.25
C ILE A 359 50.33 6.43 56.04
N ALA A 360 50.81 6.54 54.80
CA ALA A 360 52.23 6.37 54.49
C ALA A 360 53.11 7.40 55.23
N GLY A 361 52.78 8.69 55.16
CA GLY A 361 53.54 9.74 55.86
C GLY A 361 53.52 9.61 57.39
N PHE A 362 52.39 9.20 57.99
CA PHE A 362 52.31 8.92 59.42
C PHE A 362 53.20 7.74 59.84
N LEU A 363 53.19 6.65 59.05
CA LEU A 363 54.06 5.50 59.29
C LEU A 363 55.54 5.84 59.12
N GLU A 364 55.88 6.75 58.21
CA GLU A 364 57.24 7.27 58.01
C GLU A 364 57.73 8.03 59.25
N HIS A 365 56.95 8.97 59.79
CA HIS A 365 57.29 9.67 61.03
C HIS A 365 57.39 8.74 62.25
N LEU A 366 56.53 7.73 62.37
CA LEU A 366 56.68 6.72 63.43
C LEU A 366 58.00 5.96 63.30
N SER A 367 58.40 5.63 62.07
CA SER A 367 59.68 4.98 61.78
C SER A 367 60.88 5.86 62.15
N GLU A 368 60.84 7.15 61.80
CA GLU A 368 61.85 8.13 62.16
C GLU A 368 62.01 8.27 63.68
N ASN A 369 60.90 8.39 64.42
CA ASN A 369 60.92 8.48 65.88
C ASN A 369 61.49 7.21 66.53
N ILE A 370 61.10 6.02 66.03
CA ILE A 370 61.66 4.74 66.50
C ILE A 370 63.17 4.68 66.24
N ASN A 371 63.62 5.14 65.07
CA ASN A 371 65.04 5.16 64.72
C ASN A 371 65.83 6.14 65.60
N THR A 372 65.31 7.35 65.83
CA THR A 372 65.91 8.35 66.72
C THR A 372 66.02 7.83 68.15
N SER A 373 64.93 7.26 68.69
CA SER A 373 64.95 6.63 70.02
C SER A 373 65.97 5.49 70.12
N ARG A 374 66.10 4.68 69.05
CA ARG A 374 67.10 3.60 68.97
C ARG A 374 68.52 4.16 68.95
N GLN A 375 68.79 5.20 68.17
CA GLN A 375 70.09 5.86 68.09
C GLN A 375 70.49 6.42 69.45
N TYR A 376 69.59 7.16 70.11
CA TYR A 376 69.81 7.69 71.45
C TYR A 376 70.11 6.59 72.48
N LYS A 377 69.30 5.51 72.51
CA LYS A 377 69.57 4.36 73.39
C LYS A 377 70.93 3.71 73.14
N ASN A 378 71.36 3.63 71.88
CA ASN A 378 72.66 3.07 71.52
C ASN A 378 73.82 4.00 71.93
N HIS A 379 73.63 5.31 71.77
CA HIS A 379 74.55 6.35 72.21
C HIS A 379 74.75 6.30 73.73
N VAL A 380 73.67 6.34 74.50
CA VAL A 380 73.68 6.17 75.98
C VAL A 380 74.42 4.89 76.39
N ARG A 381 74.09 3.75 75.78
CA ARG A 381 74.76 2.45 76.06
C ARG A 381 76.25 2.44 75.71
N LYS A 382 76.68 3.25 74.75
CA LYS A 382 78.10 3.36 74.35
C LYS A 382 78.86 4.18 75.40
N PHE A 383 78.32 5.34 75.79
CA PHE A 383 78.93 6.23 76.80
C PHE A 383 79.04 5.55 78.16
N LEU A 384 77.97 4.86 78.61
CA LEU A 384 78.00 4.07 79.85
C LEU A 384 79.07 2.98 79.84
N ARG A 385 79.28 2.29 78.70
CA ARG A 385 80.33 1.25 78.57
C ARG A 385 81.75 1.82 78.57
N MET A 386 81.92 3.06 78.15
CA MET A 386 83.23 3.74 78.12
C MET A 386 83.57 4.43 79.46
N GLY A 387 82.66 4.42 80.43
CA GLY A 387 82.85 5.07 81.74
C GLY A 387 82.63 6.59 81.73
N TYR A 388 82.14 7.15 80.61
CA TYR A 388 81.85 8.58 80.42
C TYR A 388 80.50 8.97 81.05
N ILE A 389 80.36 8.77 82.36
CA ILE A 389 79.11 9.05 83.08
C ILE A 389 78.88 10.56 83.21
N LYS A 390 79.92 11.33 83.56
CA LYS A 390 79.82 12.80 83.69
C LYS A 390 79.47 13.49 82.38
N ASP A 391 80.09 13.08 81.27
CA ASP A 391 79.81 13.66 79.95
C ASP A 391 78.35 13.40 79.52
N LEU A 392 77.78 12.25 79.92
CA LEU A 392 76.38 11.92 79.65
C LEU A 392 75.42 12.70 80.56
N GLU A 393 75.79 12.96 81.82
CA GLU A 393 75.03 13.84 82.72
C GLU A 393 75.00 15.27 82.16
N GLU A 394 76.14 15.81 81.73
CA GLU A 394 76.22 17.12 81.06
C GLU A 394 75.40 17.16 79.77
N GLU A 395 75.49 16.13 78.90
CA GLU A 395 74.69 16.06 77.65
C GLU A 395 73.18 16.02 77.92
N ILE A 396 72.74 15.29 78.93
CA ILE A 396 71.31 15.23 79.30
C ILE A 396 70.84 16.57 79.88
N ASP A 397 71.66 17.23 80.69
CA ASP A 397 71.35 18.54 81.25
C ASP A 397 71.34 19.65 80.17
N GLU A 398 72.08 19.47 79.07
CA GLU A 398 72.10 20.35 77.89
C GLU A 398 71.01 20.03 76.85
N LEU A 399 70.22 18.96 77.02
CA LEU A 399 69.15 18.63 76.07
C LEU A 399 68.13 19.78 75.97
N PRO A 400 67.58 20.02 74.76
CA PRO A 400 66.52 20.98 74.59
C PRO A 400 65.33 20.67 75.52
N PRO A 401 64.61 21.70 75.98
CA PRO A 401 63.39 21.51 76.75
C PRO A 401 62.36 20.69 75.95
N ILE A 402 61.64 19.79 76.62
CA ILE A 402 60.63 18.91 76.00
C ILE A 402 59.53 19.70 75.27
N GLU A 403 59.36 20.97 75.62
CA GLU A 403 58.50 21.92 74.95
C GLU A 403 58.80 22.06 73.45
N GLU A 404 60.07 21.95 73.02
CA GLU A 404 60.44 22.00 71.60
C GLU A 404 59.90 20.78 70.82
N ASP A 405 59.97 19.59 71.41
CA ASP A 405 59.43 18.36 70.83
C ASP A 405 57.89 18.43 70.71
N ILE A 406 57.23 19.01 71.73
CA ILE A 406 55.79 19.22 71.74
C ILE A 406 55.37 20.22 70.66
N GLU A 407 56.13 21.30 70.46
CA GLU A 407 55.89 22.24 69.35
C GLU A 407 56.08 21.59 67.99
N GLY A 408 57.11 20.75 67.83
CA GLY A 408 57.33 19.94 66.63
C GLY A 408 56.13 19.03 66.32
N PHE A 409 55.62 18.32 67.32
CA PHE A 409 54.42 17.50 67.20
C PHE A 409 53.20 18.32 66.76
N TYR A 410 52.97 19.48 67.36
CA TYR A 410 51.86 20.34 66.99
C TYR A 410 51.93 20.83 65.55
N LYS A 411 53.12 21.20 65.06
CA LYS A 411 53.28 21.63 63.67
C LYS A 411 52.91 20.51 62.69
N ILE A 412 53.42 19.30 62.94
CA ILE A 412 53.12 18.11 62.13
C ILE A 412 51.62 17.80 62.19
N PHE A 413 51.01 17.83 63.38
CA PHE A 413 49.59 17.59 63.57
C PHE A 413 48.74 18.61 62.83
N ASP A 414 49.03 19.91 62.98
CA ASP A 414 48.26 20.98 62.37
C ASP A 414 48.34 20.92 60.84
N GLU A 415 49.56 20.77 60.28
CA GLU A 415 49.78 20.63 58.83
C GLU A 415 49.04 19.41 58.27
N THR A 416 49.17 18.27 58.93
CA THR A 416 48.50 17.02 58.51
C THR A 416 46.98 17.18 58.56
N PHE A 417 46.45 17.76 59.63
CA PHE A 417 45.02 17.90 59.83
C PHE A 417 44.38 18.90 58.85
N ILE A 418 45.00 20.06 58.60
CA ILE A 418 44.49 21.05 57.65
C ILE A 418 44.51 20.51 56.23
N ASN A 419 45.54 19.75 55.86
CA ASN A 419 45.60 19.16 54.52
C ASN A 419 44.58 18.00 54.35
N LEU A 420 44.21 17.29 55.43
CA LEU A 420 43.13 16.30 55.45
C LEU A 420 41.73 16.92 55.42
N TYR A 421 41.56 18.06 56.08
CA TYR A 421 40.29 18.79 56.16
C TYR A 421 40.48 20.26 55.75
N PRO A 422 40.68 20.53 54.44
CA PRO A 422 40.82 21.88 53.94
C PRO A 422 39.57 22.71 54.27
N GLY A 423 39.78 23.91 54.79
CA GLY A 423 38.67 24.79 55.17
C GLY A 423 38.06 24.50 56.54
N PHE A 424 38.69 23.64 57.36
CA PHE A 424 38.17 23.29 58.69
C PHE A 424 37.97 24.52 59.57
N VAL A 425 38.92 25.45 59.58
CA VAL A 425 38.86 26.64 60.45
C VAL A 425 37.69 27.54 60.06
N GLU A 426 37.46 27.75 58.77
CA GLU A 426 36.33 28.53 58.26
C GLU A 426 34.99 27.87 58.62
N LYS A 427 34.86 26.57 58.39
CA LYS A 427 33.63 25.82 58.71
C LYS A 427 33.39 25.72 60.21
N PHE A 428 34.45 25.60 60.99
CA PHE A 428 34.38 25.58 62.45
C PHE A 428 33.93 26.95 62.98
N ASN A 429 34.48 28.04 62.46
CA ASN A 429 34.08 29.39 62.82
C ASN A 429 32.63 29.70 62.42
N ALA A 430 32.11 29.09 61.36
CA ALA A 430 30.69 29.20 61.00
C ALA A 430 29.73 28.58 62.04
N LEU A 431 30.24 27.76 62.97
CA LEU A 431 29.48 27.23 64.11
C LEU A 431 29.54 28.13 65.35
N LEU A 432 30.38 29.17 65.34
CA LEU A 432 30.58 30.12 66.43
C LEU A 432 29.91 31.46 66.12
N LEU A 433 29.51 32.20 67.15
CA LEU A 433 28.97 33.55 66.99
C LEU A 433 29.96 34.42 66.17
N PRO A 434 29.49 35.30 65.26
CA PRO A 434 30.37 36.07 64.38
C PRO A 434 31.47 36.85 65.11
N GLU A 435 31.17 37.37 66.31
CA GLU A 435 32.08 38.10 67.19
C GLU A 435 33.07 37.21 67.95
N GLU A 436 32.86 35.89 67.97
CA GLU A 436 33.66 34.89 68.70
C GLU A 436 34.53 34.02 67.78
N ALA A 437 34.63 34.36 66.49
CA ALA A 437 35.44 33.64 65.50
C ALA A 437 36.92 33.54 65.92
N ILE A 438 37.49 32.33 65.81
CA ILE A 438 38.86 32.03 66.21
C ILE A 438 39.78 32.20 65.00
N THR A 439 40.75 33.10 65.10
CA THR A 439 41.80 33.26 64.08
C THR A 439 43.15 32.82 64.66
N PRO A 440 43.85 31.85 64.03
CA PRO A 440 45.21 31.49 64.43
C PRO A 440 46.16 32.69 64.38
N LYS A 441 47.17 32.71 65.27
CA LYS A 441 48.20 33.75 65.28
C LYS A 441 49.18 33.56 64.11
N ALA A 442 49.85 34.63 63.68
CA ALA A 442 50.85 34.58 62.61
C ALA A 442 51.90 33.48 62.89
N GLY A 443 52.03 32.53 61.97
CA GLY A 443 52.95 31.39 62.08
C GLY A 443 52.33 30.08 62.61
N TYR A 444 51.09 30.08 63.09
CA TYR A 444 50.39 28.87 63.56
C TYR A 444 49.18 28.54 62.68
N LEU A 445 48.98 27.26 62.40
CA LEU A 445 47.85 26.76 61.60
C LEU A 445 46.59 26.49 62.44
N LEU A 446 46.75 25.98 63.66
CA LEU A 446 45.66 25.79 64.63
C LEU A 446 46.00 26.44 65.98
N THR A 447 44.96 26.91 66.68
CA THR A 447 45.06 27.30 68.10
C THR A 447 44.92 26.05 69.00
N PRO A 448 45.34 26.11 70.28
CA PRO A 448 45.14 25.01 71.23
C PRO A 448 43.68 24.53 71.30
N GLU A 449 42.73 25.47 71.29
CA GLU A 449 41.31 25.15 71.24
C GLU A 449 40.94 24.42 69.94
N LEU A 450 41.40 24.90 68.78
CA LEU A 450 41.13 24.25 67.49
C LEU A 450 41.73 22.84 67.42
N ARG A 451 42.89 22.58 68.02
CA ARG A 451 43.49 21.22 68.08
C ARG A 451 42.63 20.24 68.86
N VAL A 452 42.02 20.69 69.97
CA VAL A 452 41.06 19.86 70.73
C VAL A 452 39.89 19.44 69.85
N PHE A 453 39.33 20.37 69.08
CA PHE A 453 38.19 20.09 68.20
C PHE A 453 38.58 19.36 66.91
N ALA A 454 39.81 19.52 66.43
CA ALA A 454 40.39 18.71 65.38
C ALA A 454 40.47 17.24 65.79
N LEU A 455 40.92 16.95 67.02
CA LEU A 455 40.92 15.58 67.56
C LEU A 455 39.51 15.01 67.72
N ILE A 456 38.53 15.82 68.13
CA ILE A 456 37.11 15.42 68.17
C ILE A 456 36.60 15.09 66.76
N LYS A 457 36.95 15.89 65.75
CA LYS A 457 36.63 15.63 64.33
C LYS A 457 37.26 14.31 63.84
N LEU A 458 38.46 13.98 64.30
CA LEU A 458 39.12 12.70 64.05
C LEU A 458 38.50 11.52 64.85
N GLY A 459 37.46 11.76 65.66
CA GLY A 459 36.77 10.74 66.45
C GLY A 459 37.32 10.52 67.86
N ILE A 460 38.36 11.26 68.27
CA ILE A 460 38.91 11.20 69.62
C ILE A 460 38.13 12.16 70.50
N SER A 461 37.04 11.67 71.09
CA SER A 461 36.13 12.48 71.90
C SER A 461 36.39 12.42 73.41
N ASP A 462 37.25 11.51 73.86
CA ASP A 462 37.58 11.36 75.29
C ASP A 462 38.58 12.43 75.77
N SER A 463 38.20 13.21 76.79
CA SER A 463 39.02 14.32 77.30
C SER A 463 40.37 13.87 77.86
N SER A 464 40.45 12.67 78.45
CA SER A 464 41.69 12.15 79.02
C SER A 464 42.71 11.76 77.93
N ARG A 465 42.21 11.19 76.81
CA ARG A 465 43.02 10.92 75.62
C ARG A 465 43.49 12.19 74.93
N ILE A 466 42.63 13.19 74.78
CA ILE A 466 43.05 14.47 74.20
C ILE A 466 44.10 15.15 75.08
N ALA A 467 43.92 15.13 76.41
CA ALA A 467 44.88 15.69 77.35
C ALA A 467 46.26 15.04 77.20
N SER A 468 46.29 13.71 77.11
CA SER A 468 47.51 12.93 76.86
C SER A 468 48.18 13.29 75.53
N LEU A 469 47.43 13.33 74.42
CA LEU A 469 47.95 13.61 73.09
C LEU A 469 48.44 15.05 72.91
N LEU A 470 47.74 16.01 73.52
CA LEU A 470 48.11 17.42 73.44
C LEU A 470 49.03 17.86 74.57
N HIS A 471 49.51 16.95 75.43
CA HIS A 471 50.37 17.28 76.58
C HIS A 471 49.79 18.37 77.50
N TYR A 472 48.46 18.37 77.68
CA TYR A 472 47.74 19.27 78.57
C TYR A 472 47.15 18.52 79.78
N SER A 473 46.80 19.24 80.84
CA SER A 473 46.02 18.66 81.93
C SER A 473 44.57 18.38 81.48
N SER A 474 43.94 17.35 82.05
CA SER A 474 42.51 17.08 81.80
C SER A 474 41.65 18.32 82.06
N ASN A 475 41.94 19.07 83.13
CA ASN A 475 41.24 20.32 83.46
C ASN A 475 41.39 21.38 82.35
N THR A 476 42.57 21.51 81.76
CA THR A 476 42.82 22.43 80.64
C THR A 476 41.95 22.06 79.43
N ILE A 477 41.83 20.77 79.10
CA ILE A 477 40.97 20.30 78.00
C ILE A 477 39.49 20.56 78.29
N TYR A 478 39.02 20.28 79.52
CA TYR A 478 37.65 20.61 79.93
C TYR A 478 37.37 22.11 79.79
N ASN A 479 38.32 22.95 80.20
CA ASN A 479 38.19 24.40 80.08
C ASN A 479 38.15 24.86 78.62
N TYR A 480 39.02 24.34 77.74
CA TYR A 480 38.97 24.67 76.31
C TYR A 480 37.64 24.25 75.67
N ARG A 481 37.14 23.05 75.97
CA ARG A 481 35.83 22.60 75.46
C ARG A 481 34.69 23.48 75.95
N ALA A 482 34.61 23.73 77.26
CA ALA A 482 33.56 24.55 77.84
C ALA A 482 33.60 25.99 77.28
N LYS A 483 34.80 26.58 77.18
CA LYS A 483 35.03 27.91 76.62
C LYS A 483 34.50 28.04 75.20
N ILE A 484 34.77 27.06 74.34
CA ILE A 484 34.31 27.11 72.95
C ILE A 484 32.83 26.77 72.82
N LYS A 485 32.32 25.79 73.56
CA LYS A 485 30.87 25.48 73.57
C LYS A 485 30.03 26.68 73.97
N ASN A 486 30.53 27.51 74.89
CA ASN A 486 29.84 28.74 75.29
C ASN A 486 29.76 29.81 74.19
N LYS A 487 30.57 29.68 73.12
CA LYS A 487 30.63 30.60 71.97
C LYS A 487 29.87 30.10 70.74
N ALA A 488 29.24 28.92 70.83
CA ALA A 488 28.48 28.32 69.74
C ALA A 488 27.22 29.13 69.41
N ILE A 489 26.84 29.21 68.12
CA ILE A 489 25.58 29.83 67.68
C ILE A 489 24.34 29.04 68.16
N GLY A 490 24.50 27.71 68.29
CA GLY A 490 23.41 26.78 68.57
C GLY A 490 23.48 26.11 69.95
N ASP A 491 22.78 24.99 70.08
CA ASP A 491 22.75 24.19 71.30
C ASP A 491 24.15 23.65 71.67
N ARG A 492 24.50 23.77 72.95
CA ARG A 492 25.83 23.45 73.47
C ARG A 492 26.09 21.95 73.49
N ASP A 493 25.04 21.16 73.68
CA ASP A 493 25.16 19.71 73.79
C ASP A 493 25.39 19.06 72.43
N SER A 494 24.83 19.63 71.35
CA SER A 494 25.04 19.17 69.97
C SER A 494 26.27 19.75 69.26
N PHE A 495 26.98 20.70 69.85
CA PHE A 495 28.11 21.40 69.20
C PHE A 495 29.25 20.45 68.78
N GLU A 496 29.66 19.51 69.64
CA GLU A 496 30.74 18.58 69.29
C GLU A 496 30.34 17.64 68.14
N ASP A 497 29.06 17.28 68.02
CA ASP A 497 28.56 16.47 66.91
C ASP A 497 28.49 17.29 65.61
N ALA A 498 28.14 18.56 65.69
CA ALA A 498 28.25 19.49 64.56
C ALA A 498 29.70 19.58 64.06
N VAL A 499 30.68 19.69 64.97
CA VAL A 499 32.11 19.70 64.64
C VAL A 499 32.54 18.39 63.96
N LYS A 500 32.09 17.23 64.44
CA LYS A 500 32.36 15.93 63.78
C LYS A 500 31.82 15.87 62.36
N SER A 501 30.75 16.58 62.05
CA SER A 501 30.12 16.62 60.73
C SER A 501 30.70 17.65 59.75
N ILE A 502 31.73 18.43 60.16
CA ILE A 502 32.46 19.34 59.26
C ILE A 502 33.18 18.52 58.19
N ASN A 503 32.70 18.51 56.95
CA ASN A 503 33.35 17.79 55.85
C ASN A 503 34.60 18.48 55.37
#